data_AF-A0A9D9BLG3-F1
#
_entry.id   AF-A0A9D9BLG3-F1
#
_cell.length_a   1.000
_cell.length_b   1.000
_cell.length_c   1.000
_cell.angle_alpha   90.00
_cell.angle_beta   90.00
_cell.angle_gamma   90.00
#
_symmetry.space_group_name_H-M   'P 1'
#
loop_
_entity.id
_entity.type
_entity.pdbx_description
1 polymer ?
#
loop_
_entity_poly.entity_id
_entity_poly.type
_entity_poly.pdbx_seq_one_letter_code
_entity_poly.pdbx_strand_id
1 'polypeptide(L)'
;MQSAWLSTHLRAARPRVLAALNRVFGDIDLAEDAFQEASLKALRTWQREAPPRDPTAWLIVAGRNAGIDSIRKKNRETLSAPEDLEPGFDGTHPEDELTRSLDQSAFRDDVLRLLFTCCHPVLRKDQQIALSLKIVAGL
;
A
#
# COMPACT_ATOMS: atom_id res chain seq x y z
N MET A 1 16.62 -13.72 16.39
CA MET A 1 16.29 -12.41 16.99
C MET A 1 15.84 -11.39 15.95
N GLN A 2 16.52 -11.25 14.79
CA GLN A 2 16.10 -10.32 13.72
C GLN A 2 14.74 -10.65 13.04
N SER A 3 14.39 -11.92 12.87
CA SER A 3 13.13 -12.33 12.23
C SER A 3 11.87 -11.91 13.00
N ALA A 4 11.91 -11.97 14.35
CA ALA A 4 10.79 -11.56 15.21
C ALA A 4 10.58 -10.04 15.24
N TRP A 5 11.68 -9.27 15.19
CA TRP A 5 11.61 -7.82 15.07
C TRP A 5 10.96 -7.42 13.74
N LEU A 6 11.37 -8.06 12.65
CA LEU A 6 10.86 -7.78 11.31
C LEU A 6 9.37 -8.09 11.17
N SER A 7 8.92 -9.26 11.61
CA SER A 7 7.51 -9.63 11.55
C SER A 7 6.64 -8.69 12.38
N THR A 8 7.12 -8.26 13.54
CA THR A 8 6.43 -7.29 14.40
C THR A 8 6.29 -5.94 13.71
N HIS A 9 7.36 -5.43 13.08
CA HIS A 9 7.34 -4.13 12.40
C HIS A 9 6.49 -4.16 11.13
N LEU A 10 6.55 -5.25 10.34
CA LEU A 10 5.68 -5.41 9.17
C LEU A 10 4.20 -5.47 9.58
N ARG A 11 3.87 -6.22 10.65
CA ARG A 11 2.49 -6.31 11.15
C ARG A 11 1.98 -4.96 11.66
N ALA A 12 2.82 -4.23 12.41
CA ALA A 12 2.47 -2.92 12.94
C ALA A 12 2.32 -1.85 11.84
N ALA A 13 3.13 -1.92 10.78
CA ALA A 13 3.08 -0.98 9.67
C ALA A 13 1.90 -1.23 8.72
N ARG A 14 1.46 -2.49 8.57
CA ARG A 14 0.49 -2.93 7.56
C ARG A 14 -0.74 -2.01 7.39
N PRO A 15 -1.52 -1.68 8.44
CA PRO A 15 -2.73 -0.87 8.24
C PRO A 15 -2.42 0.52 7.69
N ARG A 16 -1.31 1.12 8.13
CA ARG A 16 -0.87 2.45 7.70
C ARG A 16 -0.37 2.43 6.26
N VAL A 17 0.39 1.40 5.89
CA VAL A 17 0.90 1.26 4.53
C VAL A 17 -0.26 0.99 3.56
N LEU A 18 -1.17 0.08 3.89
CA LEU A 18 -2.34 -0.21 3.06
C LEU A 18 -3.24 1.01 2.87
N ALA A 19 -3.46 1.80 3.93
CA ALA A 19 -4.25 3.02 3.83
C ALA A 19 -3.61 4.06 2.90
N ALA A 20 -2.29 4.28 3.03
CA ALA A 20 -1.55 5.19 2.17
C ALA A 20 -1.55 4.72 0.71
N LEU A 21 -1.34 3.43 0.46
CA LEU A 21 -1.34 2.87 -0.90
C LEU A 21 -2.74 2.88 -1.52
N ASN A 22 -3.78 2.56 -0.75
CA ASN A 22 -5.16 2.63 -1.21
C ASN A 22 -5.58 4.07 -1.56
N ARG A 23 -5.08 5.09 -0.83
CA ARG A 23 -5.30 6.50 -1.21
C ARG A 23 -4.71 6.82 -2.58
N VAL A 24 -3.54 6.26 -2.89
CA VAL A 24 -2.83 6.51 -4.15
C VAL A 24 -3.48 5.77 -5.32
N PHE A 25 -3.90 4.52 -5.10
CA PHE A 25 -4.37 3.65 -6.18
C PHE A 25 -5.89 3.55 -6.32
N GLY A 26 -6.64 3.82 -5.25
CA GLY A 26 -8.10 3.63 -5.22
C GLY A 26 -8.55 2.17 -5.31
N ASP A 27 -7.62 1.22 -5.23
CA ASP A 27 -7.83 -0.22 -5.42
C ASP A 27 -7.17 -0.97 -4.26
N ILE A 28 -7.99 -1.67 -3.47
CA ILE A 28 -7.56 -2.41 -2.27
C ILE A 28 -6.70 -3.61 -2.64
N ASP A 29 -7.02 -4.30 -3.73
CA ASP A 29 -6.29 -5.49 -4.15
C ASP A 29 -4.90 -5.08 -4.64
N LEU A 30 -4.81 -4.02 -5.46
CA LEU A 30 -3.52 -3.47 -5.88
C LEU A 30 -2.69 -2.96 -4.70
N ALA A 31 -3.32 -2.31 -3.72
CA ALA A 31 -2.64 -1.85 -2.51
C ALA A 31 -2.09 -3.01 -1.68
N GLU A 32 -2.84 -4.12 -1.57
CA GLU A 32 -2.40 -5.31 -0.86
C GLU A 32 -1.21 -5.99 -1.57
N ASP A 33 -1.30 -6.19 -2.87
CA ASP A 33 -0.20 -6.76 -3.67
C ASP A 33 1.07 -5.91 -3.58
N ALA A 34 0.92 -4.58 -3.70
CA ALA A 34 2.01 -3.63 -3.54
C ALA A 34 2.68 -3.70 -2.16
N PHE A 35 1.88 -3.81 -1.09
CA PHE A 35 2.40 -3.99 0.27
C PHE A 35 3.13 -5.33 0.44
N GLN A 36 2.63 -6.41 -0.16
CA GLN A 36 3.29 -7.71 -0.12
C GLN A 36 4.66 -7.67 -0.82
N GLU A 37 4.77 -7.06 -2.00
CA GLU A 37 6.05 -6.92 -2.70
C GLU A 37 7.03 -6.04 -1.90
N ALA A 38 6.55 -4.94 -1.30
CA ALA A 38 7.35 -4.12 -0.41
C ALA A 38 7.87 -4.91 0.80
N SER A 39 7.03 -5.77 1.38
CA SER A 39 7.39 -6.64 2.50
C SER A 39 8.45 -7.67 2.10
N LEU A 40 8.34 -8.26 0.90
CA LEU A 40 9.36 -9.17 0.34
C LEU A 40 10.69 -8.44 0.11
N LYS A 41 10.64 -7.19 -0.37
CA LYS A 41 11.85 -6.36 -0.52
C LYS A 41 12.48 -6.05 0.84
N ALA A 42 11.67 -5.67 1.85
CA ALA A 42 12.13 -5.44 3.21
C ALA A 42 12.81 -6.69 3.82
N LEU A 43 12.22 -7.87 3.61
CA LEU A 43 12.79 -9.17 4.02
C LEU A 43 14.19 -9.39 3.44
N ARG A 44 14.41 -9.05 2.17
CA ARG A 44 15.71 -9.21 1.49
C ARG A 44 16.72 -8.15 1.93
N THR A 45 16.28 -6.90 2.10
CA THR A 45 17.18 -5.76 2.37
C THR A 45 17.53 -5.64 3.86
N TRP A 46 16.55 -5.63 4.77
CA TRP A 46 16.79 -5.36 6.19
C TRP A 46 17.41 -6.54 6.96
N GLN A 47 17.48 -7.73 6.35
CA GLN A 47 18.28 -8.84 6.90
C GLN A 47 19.77 -8.66 6.62
N ARG A 48 20.12 -7.97 5.52
CA ARG A 48 21.52 -7.74 5.10
C ARG A 48 22.05 -6.41 5.59
N GLU A 49 21.18 -5.41 5.66
CA GLU A 49 21.49 -4.03 6.02
C GLU A 49 20.72 -3.63 7.28
N ALA A 50 21.14 -2.55 7.94
CA ALA A 50 20.37 -2.01 9.05
C ALA A 50 18.98 -1.54 8.56
N PRO A 51 17.91 -1.80 9.33
CA PRO A 51 16.59 -1.32 8.97
C PRO A 51 16.56 0.22 8.92
N PRO A 52 15.72 0.81 8.06
CA PRO A 52 15.56 2.25 7.98
C PRO A 52 15.04 2.82 9.29
N ARG A 53 15.32 4.11 9.53
CA ARG A 53 14.85 4.84 10.72
C ARG A 53 13.32 4.84 10.83
N ASP A 54 12.62 4.91 9.70
CA ASP A 54 11.17 4.75 9.61
C ASP A 54 10.81 3.60 8.65
N PRO A 55 10.57 2.38 9.17
CA PRO A 55 10.12 1.23 8.39
C PRO A 55 8.80 1.47 7.65
N THR A 56 7.88 2.24 8.24
CA THR A 56 6.55 2.47 7.63
C THR A 56 6.67 3.35 6.41
N ALA A 57 7.38 4.47 6.52
CA ALA A 57 7.62 5.37 5.39
C ALA A 57 8.35 4.65 4.24
N TRP A 58 9.35 3.84 4.57
CA TRP A 58 10.07 3.04 3.58
C TRP A 58 9.14 2.06 2.85
N LEU A 59 8.26 1.37 3.58
CA LEU A 59 7.31 0.42 2.98
C LEU A 59 6.28 1.10 2.08
N ILE A 60 5.83 2.31 2.42
CA ILE A 60 4.92 3.09 1.57
C ILE A 60 5.60 3.43 0.24
N VAL A 61 6.82 3.93 0.28
CA VAL A 61 7.57 4.29 -0.94
C VAL A 61 7.88 3.04 -1.77
N ALA A 62 8.36 1.97 -1.14
CA ALA A 62 8.64 0.71 -1.81
C ALA A 62 7.39 0.08 -2.43
N GLY A 63 6.26 0.10 -1.70
CA GLY A 63 4.98 -0.43 -2.18
C GLY A 63 4.43 0.39 -3.33
N ARG A 64 4.50 1.72 -3.27
CA ARG A 64 4.06 2.58 -4.37
C ARG A 64 4.81 2.26 -5.66
N ASN A 65 6.14 2.12 -5.57
CA ASN A 65 6.96 1.79 -6.73
C ASN A 65 6.59 0.41 -7.29
N ALA A 66 6.39 -0.59 -6.43
CA ALA A 66 5.93 -1.92 -6.83
C ALA A 66 4.55 -1.89 -7.50
N GLY A 67 3.60 -1.13 -6.97
CA GLY A 67 2.26 -0.97 -7.55
C GLY A 67 2.29 -0.30 -8.93
N ILE A 68 3.07 0.77 -9.08
CA ILE A 68 3.28 1.43 -10.38
C ILE A 68 3.90 0.45 -11.39
N ASP A 69 4.90 -0.33 -10.97
CA ASP A 69 5.53 -1.32 -11.84
C ASP A 69 4.57 -2.44 -12.25
N SER A 70 3.66 -2.85 -11.35
CA SER A 70 2.58 -3.80 -11.64
C SER A 70 1.60 -3.25 -12.67
N ILE A 71 1.13 -2.00 -12.52
CA ILE A 71 0.27 -1.33 -13.50
C ILE A 71 0.96 -1.27 -14.86
N ARG A 72 2.23 -0.81 -14.89
CA ARG A 72 3.02 -0.74 -16.13
C ARG A 72 3.17 -2.10 -16.79
N LYS A 73 3.35 -3.17 -16.01
CA LYS A 73 3.43 -4.55 -16.51
C LYS A 73 2.10 -5.00 -17.12
N LYS A 74 0.98 -4.82 -16.41
CA LYS A 74 -0.36 -5.14 -16.91
C LYS A 74 -0.67 -4.39 -18.21
N ASN A 75 -0.30 -3.10 -18.29
CA ASN A 75 -0.49 -2.32 -19.50
C ASN A 75 0.34 -2.86 -20.66
N ARG A 76 1.61 -3.23 -20.48
CA ARG A 76 2.43 -3.84 -21.55
C ARG A 76 1.87 -5.18 -22.03
N GLU A 77 1.36 -6.00 -21.11
CA GLU A 77 0.73 -7.28 -21.44
C GLU A 77 -0.59 -7.08 -22.20
N THR A 78 -1.33 -6.02 -21.88
CA THR A 78 -2.58 -5.65 -22.55
C THR A 78 -2.34 -4.97 -23.91
N LEU A 79 -1.31 -4.13 -24.02
CA LEU A 79 -0.87 -3.41 -25.24
C LEU A 79 -0.21 -4.32 -26.30
N SER A 80 -0.10 -5.63 -26.04
CA SER A 80 0.09 -6.63 -27.11
C SER A 80 -1.21 -6.86 -27.92
N ALA A 81 -2.33 -6.23 -27.53
CA ALA A 81 -3.45 -5.88 -28.39
C ALA A 81 -3.41 -4.35 -28.64
N PRO A 82 -3.58 -3.87 -29.88
CA PRO A 82 -3.29 -2.48 -30.21
C PRO A 82 -4.37 -1.53 -29.68
N GLU A 83 -3.88 -0.35 -29.27
CA GLU A 83 -4.56 0.96 -29.20
C GLU A 83 -4.95 1.50 -27.80
N ASP A 84 -4.34 2.63 -27.50
CA ASP A 84 -4.79 3.79 -26.70
C ASP A 84 -5.28 3.59 -25.26
N LEU A 85 -4.33 3.51 -24.32
CA LEU A 85 -4.56 3.94 -22.95
C LEU A 85 -3.41 4.83 -22.50
N GLU A 86 -3.58 6.15 -22.66
CA GLU A 86 -2.84 7.17 -21.93
C GLU A 86 -3.02 6.93 -20.42
N PRO A 87 -2.00 6.50 -19.66
CA PRO A 87 -2.17 6.32 -18.23
C PRO A 87 -2.18 7.72 -17.60
N GLY A 88 -3.38 8.18 -17.24
CA GLY A 88 -3.60 9.37 -16.41
C GLY A 88 -3.09 9.20 -14.98
N PHE A 89 -1.79 8.94 -14.84
CA PHE A 89 -1.05 9.12 -13.59
C PHE A 89 -0.13 10.30 -13.84
N ASP A 90 -0.68 11.51 -13.76
CA ASP A 90 0.10 12.74 -13.84
C ASP A 90 1.22 12.64 -12.81
N GLY A 91 2.45 12.69 -13.30
CA GLY A 91 3.68 12.62 -12.52
C GLY A 91 3.89 13.89 -11.69
N THR A 92 2.83 14.48 -11.14
CA THR A 92 2.92 15.55 -10.15
C THR A 92 3.83 15.06 -9.03
N HIS A 93 4.93 15.78 -8.79
CA HIS A 93 5.98 15.46 -7.83
C HIS A 93 5.40 14.91 -6.50
N PRO A 94 5.36 13.57 -6.32
CA PRO A 94 4.60 12.92 -5.24
C PRO A 94 5.32 12.95 -3.90
N GLU A 95 6.57 13.42 -3.91
CA GLU A 95 7.39 13.65 -2.74
C GLU A 95 6.78 14.70 -1.81
N ASP A 96 6.10 15.73 -2.34
CA ASP A 96 5.48 16.77 -1.50
C ASP A 96 4.16 16.33 -0.83
N GLU A 97 3.31 15.60 -1.55
CA GLU A 97 2.02 15.10 -1.04
C GLU A 97 2.23 14.00 0.02
N LEU A 98 3.24 13.14 -0.18
CA LEU A 98 3.56 12.04 0.73
C LEU A 98 4.42 12.49 1.91
N THR A 99 5.24 13.53 1.75
CA THR A 99 5.94 14.15 2.90
C THR A 99 4.94 14.78 3.88
N ARG A 100 3.84 15.38 3.39
CA ARG A 100 2.73 15.80 4.28
C ARG A 100 2.07 14.62 5.01
N SER A 101 2.02 13.46 4.36
CA SER A 101 1.46 12.23 4.94
C SER A 101 2.25 11.71 6.14
N LEU A 102 3.52 12.13 6.33
CA LEU A 102 4.34 11.73 7.49
C LEU A 102 3.85 12.34 8.81
N ASP A 103 2.91 13.29 8.77
CA ASP A 103 2.25 13.80 9.96
C ASP A 103 1.24 12.78 10.52
N GLN A 104 1.26 12.56 11.84
CA GLN A 104 0.41 11.56 12.51
C GLN A 104 -1.09 11.81 12.34
N SER A 105 -1.48 13.07 12.08
CA SER A 105 -2.86 13.49 11.85
C SER A 105 -3.38 12.98 10.48
N ALA A 106 -2.63 13.22 9.40
CA ALA A 106 -2.94 12.78 8.04
C ALA A 106 -3.04 11.25 7.95
N PHE A 107 -2.15 10.52 8.64
CA PHE A 107 -2.21 9.05 8.70
C PHE A 107 -3.48 8.51 9.37
N ARG A 108 -3.96 9.18 10.41
CA ARG A 108 -5.17 8.75 11.12
C ARG A 108 -6.40 8.92 10.23
N ASP A 109 -6.40 9.95 9.40
CA ASP A 109 -7.43 10.18 8.39
C ASP A 109 -7.39 9.10 7.29
N ASP A 110 -6.21 8.68 6.83
CA ASP A 110 -6.09 7.64 5.80
C ASP A 110 -6.66 6.29 6.25
N VAL A 111 -6.35 5.85 7.47
CA VAL A 111 -6.86 4.57 8.00
C VAL A 111 -8.38 4.65 8.18
N LEU A 112 -8.90 5.79 8.61
CA LEU A 112 -10.34 6.01 8.73
C LEU A 112 -11.03 6.00 7.36
N ARG A 113 -10.44 6.64 6.35
CA ARG A 113 -10.93 6.58 4.96
C ARG A 113 -10.96 5.15 4.45
N LEU A 114 -9.90 4.37 4.69
CA LEU A 114 -9.86 2.95 4.31
C LEU A 114 -10.96 2.14 5.00
N LEU A 115 -11.22 2.40 6.29
CA LEU A 115 -12.34 1.77 7.01
C LEU A 115 -13.68 2.10 6.37
N PHE A 116 -13.92 3.35 5.96
CA PHE A 116 -15.12 3.73 5.24
C PHE A 116 -15.24 3.05 3.87
N THR A 117 -14.14 2.89 3.14
CA THR A 117 -14.12 2.08 1.90
C THR A 117 -14.55 0.64 2.17
N CYS A 118 -14.07 0.04 3.26
CA CYS A 118 -14.47 -1.33 3.65
C CYS A 118 -15.94 -1.42 4.05
N CYS A 119 -16.52 -0.34 4.56
CA CYS A 119 -17.91 -0.26 5.02
C CYS A 119 -18.88 0.25 3.95
N HIS A 120 -18.50 0.26 2.66
CA HIS A 120 -19.33 0.79 1.59
C HIS A 120 -20.66 0.02 1.44
N PRO A 121 -21.82 0.71 1.28
CA PRO A 121 -23.14 0.09 1.24
C PRO A 121 -23.37 -0.87 0.06
N VAL A 122 -22.53 -0.83 -0.97
CA VAL A 122 -22.57 -1.80 -2.08
C VAL A 122 -22.19 -3.22 -1.64
N LEU A 123 -21.45 -3.35 -0.54
CA LEU A 123 -21.02 -4.63 0.03
C LEU A 123 -22.06 -5.16 1.02
N ARG A 124 -22.22 -6.49 1.06
CA ARG A 124 -23.01 -7.16 2.10
C ARG A 124 -22.35 -7.00 3.47
N LYS A 125 -23.12 -7.08 4.55
CA LYS A 125 -22.62 -6.83 5.92
C LYS A 125 -21.49 -7.78 6.34
N ASP A 126 -21.57 -9.04 5.97
CA ASP A 126 -20.49 -10.02 6.19
C ASP A 126 -19.22 -9.66 5.42
N GLN A 127 -19.34 -9.17 4.19
CA GLN A 127 -18.20 -8.69 3.39
C GLN A 127 -17.57 -7.44 4.01
N GLN A 128 -18.37 -6.48 4.50
CA GLN A 128 -17.88 -5.28 5.19
C GLN A 128 -17.05 -5.66 6.42
N ILE A 129 -17.55 -6.60 7.23
CA ILE A 129 -16.86 -7.10 8.43
C ILE A 129 -15.57 -7.82 8.03
N ALA A 130 -15.64 -8.74 7.06
CA ALA A 130 -14.47 -9.50 6.60
C ALA A 130 -13.36 -8.59 6.06
N LEU A 131 -13.71 -7.61 5.22
CA LEU A 131 -12.73 -6.68 4.65
C LEU A 131 -12.11 -5.79 5.74
N SER A 132 -12.92 -5.28 6.67
CA SER A 132 -12.43 -4.46 7.77
C SER A 132 -11.47 -5.23 8.68
N LEU A 133 -11.77 -6.49 9.00
CA LEU A 133 -10.90 -7.35 9.80
C LEU A 133 -9.58 -7.64 9.08
N LYS A 134 -9.64 -8.06 7.81
CA LYS A 134 -8.46 -8.42 7.02
C LYS A 134 -7.54 -7.22 6.77
N ILE A 135 -8.11 -6.11 6.33
CA ILE A 135 -7.36 -4.98 5.77
C ILE A 135 -6.99 -3.96 6.86
N VAL A 136 -7.93 -3.60 7.73
CA VAL A 136 -7.70 -2.57 8.76
C VAL A 136 -7.14 -3.18 10.04
N ALA A 137 -7.73 -4.28 10.53
CA ALA A 137 -7.27 -4.92 11.77
C ALA A 137 -6.10 -5.89 11.54
N GLY A 138 -5.87 -6.36 10.31
CA GLY A 138 -4.80 -7.32 9.99
C GLY A 138 -5.01 -8.68 10.64
N LEU A 139 -6.28 -9.12 10.73
CA LEU A 139 -6.73 -10.39 11.31
C LEU A 139 -7.01 -11.44 10.24
#